data_AF-A0A5J4N606-F1
#
_entry.id   AF-A0A5J4N606-F1
#
_cell.length_a   1.000
_cell.length_b   1.000
_cell.length_c   1.000
_cell.angle_alpha   90.00
_cell.angle_beta   90.00
_cell.angle_gamma   90.00
#
_symmetry.space_group_name_H-M   'P 1'
#
loop_
_entity.id
_entity.type
_entity.pdbx_description
1 polymer ?
#
loop_
_entity_poly.entity_id
_entity_poly.type
_entity_poly.pdbx_seq_one_letter_code
_entity_poly.pdbx_strand_id
1 'polypeptide(L)'
;MFPSIQPSESVGDSMNPHVQSSDFSEEISELNDVCDSTMSSNTQSQPECIKAWCLEFEERIRLKDEAESAKLTVLEEQGLKDLHDWANQYRESLSRAIKSSRAHDKDLRVEQNSLATASATLCDADASHPALWERVCHLCNFVTAAADDTGSAAKDLCTKDSSKDLHRMRTLLLQLKQNPPTLRRVG
;
A
#
# COMPACT_ATOMS: atom_id res chain seq x y z
N MET A 1 -13.93 -21.24 -13.83
CA MET A 1 -13.77 -20.12 -14.77
C MET A 1 -13.18 -18.96 -13.97
N PHE A 2 -11.85 -18.82 -14.00
CA PHE A 2 -11.13 -17.74 -13.30
C PHE A 2 -10.86 -16.62 -14.33
N PRO A 3 -10.95 -15.33 -13.95
CA PRO A 3 -10.53 -14.27 -14.85
C PRO A 3 -9.00 -14.24 -14.91
N SER A 4 -8.47 -14.35 -16.13
CA SER A 4 -7.06 -14.18 -16.44
C SER A 4 -6.76 -12.68 -16.40
N ILE A 5 -5.99 -12.23 -15.41
CA ILE A 5 -5.52 -10.84 -15.33
C ILE A 5 -4.29 -10.73 -16.22
N GLN A 6 -4.47 -10.05 -17.36
CA GLN A 6 -3.41 -9.68 -18.28
C GLN A 6 -2.45 -8.69 -17.59
N PRO A 7 -1.13 -8.79 -17.77
CA PRO A 7 -0.23 -7.72 -17.41
C PRO A 7 -0.36 -6.60 -18.46
N SER A 8 -0.82 -5.43 -18.02
CA SER A 8 -0.82 -4.22 -18.84
C SER A 8 0.62 -3.76 -19.05
N GLU A 9 1.08 -3.83 -20.30
CA GLU A 9 2.27 -3.14 -20.79
C GLU A 9 2.06 -1.61 -20.81
N SER A 10 3.20 -0.91 -20.79
CA SER A 10 3.38 0.49 -21.20
C SER A 10 2.94 1.56 -20.20
N VAL A 11 3.79 1.80 -19.20
CA VAL A 11 4.04 3.19 -18.76
C VAL A 11 5.42 3.56 -19.30
N GLY A 12 5.40 4.58 -20.15
CA GLY A 12 6.48 4.97 -21.02
C GLY A 12 7.80 5.27 -20.33
N ASP A 13 8.82 5.05 -21.13
CA ASP A 13 10.12 5.69 -21.13
C ASP A 13 10.15 7.12 -20.56
N SER A 14 11.35 7.47 -20.11
CA SER A 14 11.84 8.83 -19.88
C SER A 14 11.79 9.30 -18.43
N MET A 15 12.68 8.72 -17.62
CA MET A 15 13.61 9.50 -16.81
C MET A 15 14.90 8.70 -16.63
N ASN A 16 15.61 8.48 -17.74
CA ASN A 16 17.04 8.26 -17.65
C ASN A 16 17.68 9.64 -17.83
N PRO A 17 18.29 10.27 -16.81
CA PRO A 17 19.21 11.34 -17.08
C PRO A 17 20.39 10.69 -17.81
N HIS A 18 20.33 10.72 -19.15
CA HIS A 18 21.52 10.58 -19.96
C HIS A 18 22.42 11.76 -19.61
N VAL A 19 23.16 11.61 -18.52
CA VAL A 19 24.33 12.41 -18.25
C VAL A 19 25.24 12.10 -19.42
N GLN A 20 25.33 13.03 -20.36
CA GLN A 20 26.31 13.01 -21.44
C GLN A 20 27.70 13.07 -20.79
N SER A 21 28.18 11.91 -20.33
CA SER A 21 29.54 11.71 -19.80
C SER A 21 30.61 11.91 -20.87
N SER A 22 30.20 11.97 -22.14
CA SER A 22 31.09 12.12 -23.29
C SER A 22 31.75 13.51 -23.31
N ASP A 23 30.99 14.58 -23.05
CA ASP A 23 31.50 15.95 -23.18
C ASP A 23 32.49 16.32 -22.05
N PHE A 24 32.26 15.79 -20.83
CA PHE A 24 33.18 16.03 -19.71
C PHE A 24 34.49 15.24 -19.85
N SER A 25 34.48 14.11 -20.55
CA SER A 25 35.67 13.26 -20.66
C SER A 25 36.66 13.75 -21.73
N GLU A 26 36.16 14.37 -22.81
CA GLU A 26 37.00 15.01 -23.83
C GLU A 26 37.68 16.28 -23.31
N GLU A 27 36.95 17.11 -22.54
CA GLU A 27 37.50 18.35 -21.94
C GLU A 27 38.60 18.06 -20.89
N ILE A 28 38.46 16.99 -20.10
CA ILE A 28 39.49 16.57 -19.13
C ILE A 28 40.74 16.02 -19.82
N SER A 29 40.60 15.35 -20.96
CA SER A 29 41.75 14.83 -21.73
C SER A 29 42.57 15.95 -22.36
N GLU A 30 41.91 16.99 -22.92
CA GLU A 30 42.60 18.17 -23.46
C GLU A 30 43.32 18.98 -22.37
N LEU A 31 42.79 19.04 -21.15
CA LEU A 31 43.47 19.69 -20.01
C LEU A 31 44.69 18.90 -19.50
N ASN A 32 44.66 17.56 -19.61
CA ASN A 32 45.75 16.70 -19.17
C ASN A 32 46.97 16.74 -20.11
N ASP A 33 46.74 16.90 -21.42
CA ASP A 33 47.81 17.08 -22.42
C ASP A 33 48.52 18.44 -22.30
N VAL A 34 47.81 19.47 -21.84
CA VAL A 34 48.37 20.82 -21.63
C VAL A 34 49.32 20.86 -20.44
N CYS A 35 49.03 20.12 -19.35
CA CYS A 35 49.93 20.06 -18.20
C CYS A 35 51.17 19.18 -18.43
N ASP A 36 51.11 18.16 -19.29
CA ASP A 36 52.27 17.34 -19.64
C ASP A 36 53.21 18.06 -20.64
N SER A 37 52.63 18.74 -21.63
CA SER A 37 53.39 19.46 -22.66
C SER A 37 54.16 20.67 -22.14
N THR A 38 53.71 21.31 -21.06
CA THR A 38 54.44 22.44 -20.44
C THR A 38 55.54 22.02 -19.46
N MET A 39 55.58 20.77 -19.00
CA MET A 39 56.62 20.27 -18.09
C MET A 39 57.91 19.81 -18.79
N SER A 40 57.85 19.61 -20.11
CA SER A 40 58.98 19.05 -20.90
C SER A 40 60.07 20.06 -21.30
N SER A 41 59.95 21.35 -20.93
CA SER A 41 60.90 22.40 -21.36
C SER A 41 61.83 22.97 -20.29
N ASN A 42 61.79 22.47 -19.05
CA ASN A 42 62.66 22.98 -17.97
C ASN A 42 63.60 21.90 -17.42
N THR A 43 64.75 21.71 -18.09
CA THR A 43 65.85 20.84 -17.65
C THR A 43 66.69 21.44 -16.50
N GLN A 44 66.06 22.16 -15.57
CA GLN A 44 66.65 22.45 -14.26
C GLN A 44 66.03 21.48 -13.25
N SER A 45 66.86 20.74 -12.51
CA SER A 45 66.40 19.80 -11.49
C SER A 45 65.36 20.49 -10.60
N GLN A 46 64.12 20.02 -10.65
CA GLN A 46 63.01 20.60 -9.89
C GLN A 46 63.45 20.76 -8.42
N PRO A 47 63.21 21.91 -7.77
CA PRO A 47 63.66 22.12 -6.40
C PRO A 47 62.99 21.12 -5.45
N GLU A 48 63.73 20.66 -4.44
CA GLU A 48 63.31 19.60 -3.51
C GLU A 48 61.99 19.92 -2.79
N CYS A 49 61.69 21.20 -2.54
CA CYS A 49 60.41 21.61 -1.95
C CYS A 49 59.21 21.33 -2.85
N ILE A 50 59.36 21.46 -4.18
CA ILE A 50 58.30 21.15 -5.14
C ILE A 50 58.12 19.64 -5.24
N LYS A 51 59.20 18.86 -5.26
CA LYS A 51 59.13 17.39 -5.25
C LYS A 51 58.39 16.87 -4.02
N ALA A 52 58.75 17.37 -2.84
CA ALA A 52 58.08 17.01 -1.59
C ALA A 52 56.59 17.38 -1.63
N TRP A 53 56.26 18.58 -2.12
CA TRP A 53 54.87 19.00 -2.25
C TRP A 53 54.05 18.14 -3.24
N CYS A 54 54.62 17.78 -4.40
CA CYS A 54 53.95 16.90 -5.35
C CYS A 54 53.64 15.54 -4.73
N LEU A 55 54.59 14.93 -4.02
CA LEU A 55 54.37 13.66 -3.33
C LEU A 55 53.30 13.76 -2.24
N GLU A 56 53.32 14.82 -1.41
CA GLU A 56 52.31 15.05 -0.38
C GLU A 56 50.92 15.35 -0.96
N PHE A 57 50.85 15.99 -2.13
CA PHE A 57 49.60 16.25 -2.82
C PHE A 57 49.03 14.97 -3.43
N GLU A 58 49.85 14.21 -4.15
CA GLU A 58 49.51 12.90 -4.72
C GLU A 58 48.96 11.96 -3.65
N GLU A 59 49.64 11.86 -2.50
CA GLU A 59 49.19 11.00 -1.40
C GLU A 59 47.86 11.49 -0.81
N ARG A 60 47.63 12.81 -0.71
CA ARG A 60 46.33 13.34 -0.28
C ARG A 60 45.21 13.02 -1.25
N ILE A 61 45.47 13.09 -2.56
CA ILE A 61 44.47 12.71 -3.57
C ILE A 61 44.18 11.22 -3.45
N ARG A 62 45.22 10.38 -3.42
CA ARG A 62 45.09 8.93 -3.25
C ARG A 62 44.23 8.55 -2.04
N LEU A 63 44.48 9.17 -0.89
CA LEU A 63 43.71 8.91 0.34
C LEU A 63 42.24 9.33 0.22
N LYS A 64 41.96 10.44 -0.48
CA LYS A 64 40.57 10.88 -0.71
C LYS A 64 39.85 9.95 -1.67
N ASP A 65 40.50 9.55 -2.77
CA ASP A 65 39.92 8.63 -3.74
C ASP A 65 39.65 7.25 -3.12
N GLU A 66 40.55 6.77 -2.27
CA GLU A 66 40.36 5.52 -1.52
C GLU A 66 39.15 5.62 -0.57
N ALA A 67 39.02 6.74 0.16
CA ALA A 67 37.87 6.97 1.04
C ALA A 67 36.55 7.10 0.27
N GLU A 68 36.55 7.76 -0.88
CA GLU A 68 35.38 7.88 -1.76
C GLU A 68 34.98 6.52 -2.33
N SER A 69 35.96 5.72 -2.77
CA SER A 69 35.71 4.37 -3.29
C SER A 69 35.09 3.46 -2.22
N ALA A 70 35.59 3.50 -0.99
CA ALA A 70 35.03 2.74 0.14
C ALA A 70 33.62 3.22 0.51
N LYS A 71 33.34 4.52 0.36
CA LYS A 71 31.98 5.05 0.60
C LYS A 71 31.00 4.61 -0.47
N LEU A 72 31.43 4.55 -1.74
CA LEU A 72 30.60 4.10 -2.85
C LEU A 72 30.17 2.64 -2.68
N THR A 73 31.09 1.75 -2.31
CA THR A 73 30.77 0.33 -2.09
C THR A 73 29.75 0.15 -0.96
N VAL A 74 29.92 0.87 0.16
CA VAL A 74 28.96 0.84 1.28
C VAL A 74 27.57 1.33 0.85
N LEU A 75 27.50 2.40 0.04
CA LEU A 75 26.23 2.92 -0.46
C LEU A 75 25.54 1.94 -1.43
N GLU A 76 26.31 1.27 -2.28
CA GLU A 76 25.79 0.24 -3.18
C GLU A 76 25.24 -0.97 -2.41
N GLU A 77 26.00 -1.48 -1.45
CA GLU A 77 25.57 -2.58 -0.57
C GLU A 77 24.31 -2.22 0.22
N GLN A 78 24.26 -0.99 0.75
CA GLN A 78 23.09 -0.50 1.48
C GLN A 78 21.87 -0.35 0.57
N GLY A 79 22.03 0.22 -0.63
CA GLY A 79 20.94 0.35 -1.60
C GLY A 79 20.39 -1.01 -2.04
N LEU A 80 21.27 -1.99 -2.25
CA LEU A 80 20.86 -3.36 -2.58
C LEU A 80 20.08 -4.02 -1.44
N LYS A 81 20.55 -3.82 -0.20
CA LYS A 81 19.87 -4.31 1.00
C LYS A 81 18.47 -3.69 1.15
N ASP A 82 18.36 -2.38 1.02
CA ASP A 82 17.09 -1.68 1.17
C ASP A 82 16.08 -2.11 0.10
N LEU A 83 16.55 -2.32 -1.15
CA LEU A 83 15.71 -2.84 -2.23
C LEU A 83 15.19 -4.25 -1.93
N HIS A 84 16.08 -5.13 -1.46
CA HIS A 84 15.73 -6.49 -1.08
C HIS A 84 14.73 -6.52 0.10
N ASP A 85 14.97 -5.71 1.13
CA ASP A 85 14.11 -5.61 2.29
C ASP A 85 12.73 -5.05 1.93
N TRP A 86 12.68 -4.04 1.06
CA TRP A 86 11.42 -3.51 0.52
C TRP A 86 10.64 -4.58 -0.24
N ALA A 87 11.30 -5.32 -1.15
CA ALA A 87 10.65 -6.37 -1.92
C ALA A 87 10.07 -7.48 -1.02
N ASN A 88 10.78 -7.84 0.05
CA ASN A 88 10.31 -8.81 1.03
C ASN A 88 9.11 -8.30 1.83
N GLN A 89 9.18 -7.08 2.36
CA GLN A 89 8.06 -6.47 3.08
C GLN A 89 6.80 -6.37 2.21
N TYR A 90 6.98 -6.01 0.93
CA TYR A 90 5.89 -5.96 -0.03
C TYR A 90 5.23 -7.33 -0.22
N ARG A 91 6.03 -8.38 -0.46
CA ARG A 91 5.55 -9.75 -0.63
C ARG A 91 4.84 -10.28 0.62
N GLU A 92 5.36 -9.98 1.80
CA GLU A 92 4.75 -10.35 3.08
C GLU A 92 3.43 -9.61 3.32
N SER A 93 3.40 -8.31 3.03
CA SER A 93 2.17 -7.50 3.11
C SER A 93 1.08 -8.06 2.19
N LEU A 94 1.43 -8.37 0.94
CA LEU A 94 0.49 -8.96 -0.02
C LEU A 94 0.00 -10.34 0.44
N SER A 95 0.90 -11.18 0.95
CA SER A 95 0.53 -12.50 1.50
C SER A 95 -0.44 -12.37 2.68
N ARG A 96 -0.20 -11.42 3.59
CA ARG A 96 -1.09 -11.14 4.71
C ARG A 96 -2.45 -10.63 4.24
N ALA A 97 -2.48 -9.70 3.30
CA ALA A 97 -3.72 -9.16 2.74
C ALA A 97 -4.57 -10.26 2.08
N ILE A 98 -3.95 -11.13 1.27
CA ILE A 98 -4.64 -12.26 0.62
C ILE A 98 -5.18 -13.24 1.67
N LYS A 99 -4.39 -13.59 2.69
CA LYS A 99 -4.84 -14.48 3.78
C LYS A 99 -6.00 -13.87 4.55
N SER A 100 -5.95 -12.57 4.85
CA SER A 100 -7.01 -11.85 5.54
C SER A 100 -8.30 -11.83 4.71
N SER A 101 -8.21 -11.53 3.42
CA SER A 101 -9.37 -11.55 2.51
C SER A 101 -9.99 -12.94 2.43
N ARG A 102 -9.17 -14.00 2.29
CA ARG A 102 -9.69 -15.39 2.28
C ARG A 102 -10.35 -15.79 3.58
N ALA A 103 -9.81 -15.35 4.73
CA ALA A 103 -10.41 -15.61 6.03
C ALA A 103 -11.78 -14.90 6.15
N HIS A 104 -11.83 -13.63 5.77
CA HIS A 104 -13.07 -12.86 5.75
C HIS A 104 -14.13 -13.49 4.83
N ASP A 105 -13.75 -13.91 3.62
CA ASP A 105 -14.65 -14.60 2.70
C ASP A 105 -15.15 -15.95 3.25
N LYS A 106 -14.34 -16.63 4.06
CA LYS A 106 -14.76 -17.88 4.71
C LYS A 106 -15.81 -17.59 5.78
N ASP A 107 -15.58 -16.58 6.62
CA ASP A 107 -16.51 -16.19 7.67
C ASP A 107 -17.84 -15.73 7.08
N LEU A 108 -17.80 -14.92 6.01
CA LEU A 108 -18.99 -14.48 5.29
C LEU A 108 -19.76 -15.65 4.68
N ARG A 109 -19.09 -16.67 4.13
CA ARG A 109 -19.77 -17.88 3.64
C ARG A 109 -20.41 -18.69 4.77
N VAL A 110 -19.75 -18.78 5.93
CA VAL A 110 -20.31 -19.46 7.11
C VAL A 110 -21.56 -18.73 7.59
N GLU A 111 -21.49 -17.40 7.69
CA GLU A 111 -22.61 -16.55 8.06
C GLU A 111 -23.76 -16.71 7.06
N GLN A 112 -23.49 -16.60 5.75
CA GLN A 112 -24.50 -16.78 4.70
C GLN A 112 -25.16 -18.17 4.75
N ASN A 113 -24.39 -19.24 5.01
CA ASN A 113 -24.95 -20.58 5.09
C ASN A 113 -25.82 -20.76 6.36
N SER A 114 -25.37 -20.23 7.49
CA SER A 114 -26.16 -20.17 8.73
C SER A 114 -27.47 -19.41 8.50
N LEU A 115 -27.38 -18.28 7.79
CA LEU A 115 -28.49 -17.42 7.41
C LEU A 115 -29.50 -18.15 6.52
N ALA A 116 -29.02 -18.83 5.48
CA ALA A 116 -29.84 -19.58 4.55
C ALA A 116 -30.54 -20.75 5.24
N THR A 117 -29.83 -21.45 6.13
CA THR A 117 -30.39 -22.54 6.93
C THR A 117 -31.51 -22.02 7.84
N ALA A 118 -31.27 -20.92 8.55
CA ALA A 118 -32.29 -20.29 9.41
C ALA A 118 -33.52 -19.84 8.60
N SER A 119 -33.34 -19.25 7.42
CA SER A 119 -34.45 -18.89 6.55
C SER A 119 -35.21 -20.11 6.02
N ALA A 120 -34.50 -21.20 5.66
CA ALA A 120 -35.13 -22.44 5.21
C ALA A 120 -35.98 -23.08 6.33
N THR A 121 -35.53 -23.03 7.58
CA THR A 121 -36.33 -23.54 8.72
C THR A 121 -37.61 -22.74 8.98
N LEU A 122 -37.68 -21.51 8.48
CA LEU A 122 -38.80 -20.59 8.70
C LEU A 122 -39.68 -20.39 7.46
N CYS A 123 -39.47 -21.12 6.36
CA CYS A 123 -40.19 -20.88 5.11
C CYS A 123 -41.71 -21.09 5.24
N ASP A 124 -42.11 -22.05 6.06
CA ASP A 124 -43.52 -22.38 6.32
C ASP A 124 -44.02 -21.82 7.66
N ALA A 125 -43.22 -20.98 8.32
CA ALA A 125 -43.58 -20.39 9.60
C ALA A 125 -44.59 -19.26 9.42
N ASP A 126 -45.65 -19.30 10.21
CA ASP A 126 -46.71 -18.29 10.19
C ASP A 126 -46.31 -17.05 11.03
N ALA A 127 -47.03 -15.93 10.86
CA ALA A 127 -46.76 -14.67 11.57
C ALA A 127 -46.92 -14.78 13.10
N SER A 128 -47.52 -15.85 13.61
CA SER A 128 -47.58 -16.14 15.05
C SER A 128 -46.28 -16.76 15.59
N HIS A 129 -45.33 -17.17 14.75
CA HIS A 129 -44.09 -17.81 15.18
C HIS A 129 -43.06 -16.78 15.67
N PRO A 130 -42.66 -16.78 16.96
CA PRO A 130 -41.75 -15.76 17.51
C PRO A 130 -40.39 -15.69 16.80
N ALA A 131 -39.85 -16.84 16.38
CA ALA A 131 -38.55 -16.89 15.71
C ALA A 131 -38.56 -16.23 14.31
N LEU A 132 -39.72 -16.08 13.67
CA LEU A 132 -39.85 -15.33 12.42
C LEU A 132 -39.60 -13.84 12.67
N TRP A 133 -40.16 -13.28 13.74
CA TRP A 133 -39.96 -11.87 14.09
C TRP A 133 -38.56 -11.58 14.63
N GLU A 134 -37.93 -12.52 15.35
CA GLU A 134 -36.49 -12.46 15.68
C GLU A 134 -35.64 -12.33 14.41
N ARG A 135 -35.94 -13.15 13.40
CA ARG A 135 -35.22 -13.15 12.12
C ARG A 135 -35.44 -11.85 11.34
N VAL A 136 -36.68 -11.37 11.27
CA VAL A 136 -37.03 -10.09 10.63
C VAL A 136 -36.29 -8.94 11.31
N CYS A 137 -36.24 -8.90 12.64
CA CYS A 137 -35.47 -7.88 13.37
C CYS A 137 -33.97 -7.95 13.07
N HIS A 138 -33.42 -9.16 12.88
CA HIS A 138 -32.02 -9.35 12.54
C HIS A 138 -31.69 -8.86 11.11
N LEU A 139 -32.58 -9.13 10.14
CA LEU A 139 -32.46 -8.66 8.77
C LEU A 139 -32.67 -7.15 8.65
N CYS A 140 -33.61 -6.61 9.42
CA CYS A 140 -33.93 -5.20 9.51
C CYS A 140 -33.22 -4.56 10.71
N ASN A 141 -31.93 -4.86 10.91
CA ASN A 141 -31.15 -4.14 11.90
C ASN A 141 -30.87 -2.74 11.38
N PHE A 142 -31.79 -1.82 11.64
CA PHE A 142 -31.62 -0.40 11.37
C PHE A 142 -30.53 0.12 12.31
N VAL A 143 -29.28 0.03 11.84
CA VAL A 143 -28.19 0.82 12.38
C VAL A 143 -28.56 2.26 12.06
N THR A 144 -29.12 2.96 13.05
CA THR A 144 -29.02 4.40 13.00
C THR A 144 -27.52 4.65 13.04
N ALA A 145 -26.95 5.21 11.97
CA ALA A 145 -25.66 5.87 12.08
C ALA A 145 -25.87 6.99 13.11
N ALA A 146 -25.80 6.64 14.40
CA ALA A 146 -25.51 7.60 15.42
C ALA A 146 -24.19 8.23 14.96
N ALA A 147 -24.16 9.56 14.99
CA ALA A 147 -23.06 10.38 14.52
C ALA A 147 -21.78 10.13 15.33
N ASP A 148 -21.22 8.92 15.24
CA ASP A 148 -19.86 8.63 15.65
C ASP A 148 -18.98 8.98 14.45
N ASP A 149 -18.11 9.95 14.71
CA ASP A 149 -17.41 10.84 13.80
C ASP A 149 -16.29 10.15 12.98
N THR A 150 -16.51 8.91 12.56
CA THR A 150 -15.48 8.09 11.89
C THR A 150 -15.99 7.56 10.55
N GLY A 151 -16.05 8.46 9.57
CA GLY A 151 -15.66 8.19 8.18
C GLY A 151 -16.32 7.02 7.41
N SER A 152 -17.50 6.53 7.78
CA SER A 152 -18.18 5.49 7.00
C SER A 152 -19.10 6.10 5.94
N ALA A 153 -18.91 5.69 4.68
CA ALA A 153 -19.53 6.19 3.46
C ALA A 153 -21.03 5.81 3.31
N ALA A 154 -21.83 6.00 4.37
CA ALA A 154 -23.28 5.83 4.36
C ALA A 154 -24.03 7.18 4.54
N LYS A 155 -23.35 8.30 4.26
CA LYS A 155 -23.86 9.66 4.54
C LYS A 155 -24.92 10.15 3.56
N ASP A 156 -25.08 9.51 2.40
CA ASP A 156 -25.77 10.16 1.27
C ASP A 156 -27.24 9.77 1.06
N LEU A 157 -27.87 9.00 1.96
CA LEU A 157 -29.29 8.61 1.78
C LEU A 157 -30.23 8.93 2.96
N CYS A 158 -29.77 9.63 3.99
CA CYS A 158 -30.58 9.87 5.18
C CYS A 158 -30.95 11.36 5.30
N THR A 159 -32.06 11.78 4.68
CA THR A 159 -32.71 13.05 5.05
C THR A 159 -33.09 12.99 6.53
N LYS A 160 -33.05 14.12 7.25
CA LYS A 160 -33.35 14.21 8.70
C LYS A 160 -34.68 13.56 9.11
N ASP A 161 -35.63 13.46 8.18
CA ASP A 161 -36.95 12.84 8.40
C ASP A 161 -36.93 11.30 8.25
N SER A 162 -36.07 10.75 7.38
CA SER A 162 -35.91 9.29 7.25
C SER A 162 -35.35 8.64 8.52
N SER A 163 -34.49 9.34 9.27
CA SER A 163 -33.94 8.85 10.54
C SER A 163 -35.02 8.61 11.62
N LYS A 164 -36.01 9.50 11.71
CA LYS A 164 -37.13 9.37 12.65
C LYS A 164 -38.05 8.20 12.28
N ASP A 165 -38.30 8.02 10.98
CA ASP A 165 -39.13 6.92 10.49
C ASP A 165 -38.43 5.57 10.66
N LEU A 166 -37.10 5.49 10.47
CA LEU A 166 -36.29 4.31 10.79
C LEU A 166 -36.36 3.95 12.28
N HIS A 167 -36.31 4.94 13.17
CA HIS A 167 -36.48 4.71 14.61
C HIS A 167 -37.89 4.22 14.95
N ARG A 168 -38.92 4.78 14.29
CA ARG A 168 -40.31 4.34 14.43
C ARG A 168 -40.49 2.91 13.93
N MET A 169 -39.94 2.57 12.77
CA MET A 169 -39.93 1.21 12.22
C MET A 169 -39.23 0.23 13.16
N ARG A 170 -38.06 0.60 13.71
CA ARG A 170 -37.34 -0.23 14.69
C ARG A 170 -38.21 -0.53 15.91
N THR A 171 -38.91 0.47 16.43
CA THR A 171 -39.84 0.30 17.56
C THR A 171 -40.97 -0.67 17.22
N LEU A 172 -41.61 -0.51 16.06
CA LEU A 172 -42.68 -1.40 15.62
C LEU A 172 -42.21 -2.85 15.45
N LEU A 173 -41.04 -3.08 14.86
CA LEU A 173 -40.47 -4.43 14.72
C LEU A 173 -40.14 -5.07 16.07
N LEU A 174 -39.58 -4.30 17.02
CA LEU A 174 -39.30 -4.80 18.37
C LEU A 174 -40.59 -5.17 19.12
N GLN A 175 -41.68 -4.41 18.94
CA GLN A 175 -42.97 -4.74 19.51
C GLN A 175 -43.53 -6.06 18.94
N LEU A 176 -43.41 -6.28 17.62
CA LEU A 176 -43.83 -7.53 16.97
C LEU A 176 -42.98 -8.73 17.41
N LYS A 177 -41.69 -8.52 17.66
CA LYS A 177 -40.80 -9.53 18.25
C LYS A 177 -41.22 -9.91 19.67
N GLN A 178 -41.59 -8.94 20.50
CA GLN A 178 -42.01 -9.19 21.89
C GLN A 178 -43.43 -9.76 21.98
N ASN A 179 -44.33 -9.36 21.07
CA ASN A 179 -45.73 -9.76 21.06
C ASN A 179 -46.16 -10.16 19.64
N PRO A 180 -45.90 -11.41 19.22
CA PRO A 180 -46.26 -11.87 17.90
C PRO A 180 -47.79 -11.92 17.73
N PRO A 181 -48.34 -11.51 16.57
CA PRO A 181 -49.78 -11.48 16.34
C PRO A 181 -50.37 -12.90 16.32
N THR A 182 -51.48 -13.09 17.04
CA THR A 182 -52.25 -14.34 17.00
C THR A 182 -53.17 -14.33 15.79
N LEU A 183 -52.95 -15.21 14.82
CA LEU A 183 -53.83 -15.33 13.67
C LEU A 183 -55.11 -16.07 14.05
N ARG A 184 -56.23 -15.34 14.11
CA ARG A 184 -57.56 -15.96 14.17
C ARG A 184 -57.96 -16.34 12.75
N ARG A 185 -57.91 -17.64 12.44
CA ARG A 185 -58.43 -18.18 11.18
C ARG A 185 -59.94 -17.93 11.17
N VAL A 186 -60.38 -16.91 10.43
CA VAL A 186 -61.81 -16.66 10.16
C VAL A 186 -62.25 -17.81 9.25
N GLY A 187 -63.12 -18.68 9.78
CA GLY A 187 -63.68 -19.83 9.07
C GLY A 187 -64.87 -19.47 8.20
#